data_AF-A0A2K0WBX4-F1
#
_entry.id   AF-A0A2K0WBX4-F1
#
_cell.length_a   1.000
_cell.length_b   1.000
_cell.length_c   1.000
_cell.angle_alpha   90.00
_cell.angle_beta   90.00
_cell.angle_gamma   90.00
#
_symmetry.space_group_name_H-M   'P 1'
#
loop_
_entity.id
_entity.type
_entity.pdbx_description
1 polymer ?
#
loop_
_entity_poly.entity_id
_entity_poly.type
_entity_poly.pdbx_seq_one_letter_code
_entity_poly.pdbx_strand_id
1 'polypeptide(L)'
;METIAPWKEPEVALVHFGVHGDLLGPNLHVLGLPEDLPNLEGVITEEEFKEISNAFPRMHFADEFKEIFCGLCRDRGRYSFDSNVEKYGLEWGYDGKGAGVEEFKKLVEDAQRAKSLYGVMSAIDKLLDEA
;
A
#
# COMPACT_ATOMS: atom_id res chain seq x y z
N MET A 1 -11.63 -13.21 7.63
CA MET A 1 -11.34 -13.02 6.20
C MET A 1 -10.05 -13.78 5.96
N GLU A 2 -10.09 -14.87 5.21
CA GLU A 2 -8.84 -15.52 4.79
C GLU A 2 -8.06 -14.47 4.00
N THR A 3 -6.96 -14.01 4.57
CA THR A 3 -5.96 -13.25 3.85
C THR A 3 -5.61 -14.10 2.64
N ILE A 4 -5.86 -13.59 1.42
CA ILE A 4 -5.31 -14.17 0.21
C ILE A 4 -3.80 -14.15 0.44
N ALA A 5 -3.23 -15.26 0.86
CA ALA A 5 -1.80 -15.36 1.06
C ALA A 5 -1.22 -15.45 -0.36
N PRO A 6 -0.51 -14.42 -0.85
CA PRO A 6 -0.12 -14.36 -2.26
C PRO A 6 0.85 -15.46 -2.70
N TRP A 7 1.21 -16.37 -1.79
CA TRP A 7 2.10 -17.50 -1.97
C TRP A 7 1.41 -18.87 -1.72
N LYS A 8 0.09 -18.92 -1.55
CA LYS A 8 -0.60 -20.16 -1.15
C LYS A 8 -0.63 -21.21 -2.26
N GLU A 9 -0.81 -20.79 -3.50
CA GLU A 9 -0.71 -21.64 -4.69
C GLU A 9 0.48 -21.19 -5.57
N PRO A 10 1.23 -22.12 -6.20
CA PRO A 10 2.40 -21.78 -7.02
C PRO A 10 2.13 -20.78 -8.14
N GLU A 11 0.98 -20.90 -8.80
CA GLU A 11 0.56 -19.97 -9.87
C GLU A 11 0.23 -18.57 -9.33
N VAL A 12 -0.35 -18.48 -8.13
CA VAL A 12 -0.63 -17.21 -7.46
C VAL A 12 0.68 -16.55 -7.06
N ALA A 13 1.62 -17.33 -6.51
CA ALA A 13 2.97 -16.86 -6.18
C ALA A 13 3.69 -16.32 -7.41
N LEU A 14 3.66 -17.07 -8.51
CA LEU A 14 4.33 -16.66 -9.75
C LEU A 14 3.75 -15.36 -10.30
N VAL A 15 2.42 -15.23 -10.36
CA VAL A 15 1.76 -13.99 -10.84
C VAL A 15 2.06 -12.84 -9.88
N HIS A 16 1.98 -13.07 -8.57
CA HIS A 16 2.25 -12.05 -7.57
C HIS A 16 3.69 -11.52 -7.66
N PHE A 17 4.68 -12.41 -7.80
CA PHE A 17 6.08 -12.03 -7.99
C PHE A 17 6.34 -11.39 -9.34
N GLY A 18 5.66 -11.82 -10.40
CA GLY A 18 5.75 -11.18 -11.72
C GLY A 18 5.28 -9.73 -11.65
N VAL A 19 4.09 -9.48 -11.09
CA VAL A 19 3.56 -8.12 -10.93
C VAL A 19 4.49 -7.25 -10.09
N HIS A 20 4.97 -7.74 -8.95
CA HIS A 20 5.87 -6.96 -8.11
C HIS A 20 7.28 -6.82 -8.69
N GLY A 21 7.74 -7.78 -9.49
CA GLY A 21 8.97 -7.69 -10.27
C GLY A 21 8.90 -6.56 -11.28
N ASP A 22 7.77 -6.43 -11.97
CA ASP A 22 7.51 -5.29 -12.85
C ASP A 22 7.40 -3.97 -12.08
N LEU A 23 6.94 -3.95 -10.83
CA LEU A 23 6.85 -2.69 -10.07
C LEU A 23 8.19 -2.27 -9.45
N LEU A 24 8.92 -3.21 -8.85
CA LEU A 24 10.07 -2.97 -7.97
C LEU A 24 11.42 -3.28 -8.63
N GLY A 25 11.44 -4.11 -9.67
CA GLY A 25 12.65 -4.51 -10.39
C GLY A 25 13.72 -5.08 -9.45
N PRO A 26 14.96 -4.56 -9.47
CA PRO A 26 16.04 -5.01 -8.58
C PRO A 26 15.72 -4.87 -7.07
N ASN A 27 14.72 -4.06 -6.72
CA ASN A 27 14.29 -3.87 -5.33
C ASN A 27 13.15 -4.82 -4.91
N LEU A 28 12.93 -5.93 -5.62
CA LEU A 28 11.85 -6.88 -5.32
C LEU A 28 11.86 -7.40 -3.87
N HIS A 29 13.02 -7.49 -3.23
CA HIS A 29 13.15 -7.85 -1.82
C HIS A 29 12.37 -6.92 -0.85
N VAL A 30 12.07 -5.68 -1.26
CA VAL A 30 11.27 -4.71 -0.48
C VAL A 30 9.81 -5.13 -0.34
N LEU A 31 9.34 -6.13 -1.11
CA LEU A 31 8.00 -6.70 -0.99
C LEU A 31 7.68 -7.18 0.45
N GLY A 32 8.69 -7.46 1.26
CA GLY A 32 8.52 -7.73 2.69
C GLY A 32 7.83 -9.06 2.95
N LEU A 33 8.34 -10.14 2.34
CA LEU A 33 7.83 -11.48 2.58
C LEU A 33 8.10 -11.94 4.01
N PRO A 34 7.25 -12.85 4.56
CA PRO A 34 7.54 -13.56 5.79
C PRO A 34 8.95 -14.16 5.83
N GLU A 35 9.58 -14.19 7.02
CA GLU A 35 10.96 -14.66 7.20
C GLU A 35 11.17 -16.14 6.81
N ASP A 36 10.09 -16.94 6.78
CA ASP A 36 10.10 -18.34 6.35
C ASP A 36 10.04 -18.53 4.84
N LEU A 37 9.90 -17.45 4.06
CA LEU A 37 9.96 -17.47 2.59
C LEU A 37 11.34 -17.02 2.07
N PRO A 38 11.70 -17.40 0.81
CA PRO A 38 12.98 -16.98 0.23
C PRO A 38 13.13 -15.45 0.16
N ASN A 39 14.30 -14.95 0.55
CA ASN A 39 14.69 -13.57 0.26
C ASN A 39 14.77 -13.39 -1.27
N LEU A 40 14.13 -12.34 -1.78
CA LEU A 40 14.09 -12.03 -3.21
C LEU A 40 15.23 -11.08 -3.65
N GLU A 41 16.22 -10.85 -2.78
CA GLU A 41 17.40 -10.07 -3.10
C GLU A 41 18.22 -10.73 -4.22
N GLY A 42 18.55 -9.94 -5.25
CA GLY A 42 19.33 -10.42 -6.39
C GLY A 42 18.56 -11.33 -7.37
N VAL A 43 17.25 -11.53 -7.19
CA VAL A 43 16.42 -12.32 -8.12
C VAL A 43 16.31 -11.67 -9.50
N ILE A 44 16.32 -10.34 -9.55
CA ILE A 44 16.35 -9.54 -10.79
C ILE A 44 17.55 -8.60 -10.70
N THR A 45 18.47 -8.72 -11.66
CA THR A 45 19.62 -7.82 -11.76
C THR A 45 19.24 -6.49 -12.41
N GLU A 46 20.08 -5.47 -12.22
CA GLU A 46 19.88 -4.18 -12.90
C GLU A 46 19.95 -4.33 -14.43
N GLU A 47 20.84 -5.18 -14.94
CA GLU A 47 21.02 -5.43 -16.36
C GLU A 47 19.78 -6.07 -16.97
N GLU A 48 19.24 -7.13 -16.35
CA GLU A 48 18.01 -7.80 -16.81
C GLU A 48 16.82 -6.84 -16.81
N PHE A 49 16.67 -6.04 -15.75
CA PHE A 49 15.57 -5.09 -15.66
C PHE A 49 15.70 -3.94 -16.68
N LYS A 50 16.93 -3.49 -16.97
CA LYS A 50 17.20 -2.51 -18.04
C LYS A 50 16.85 -3.10 -19.41
N GLU A 51 17.22 -4.34 -19.68
CA GLU A 51 16.87 -5.03 -20.93
C GLU A 51 15.36 -5.12 -21.11
N ILE A 52 14.63 -5.58 -20.08
CA ILE A 52 13.16 -5.64 -20.08
C ILE A 52 12.56 -4.24 -20.29
N SER A 53 13.03 -3.23 -19.56
CA SER A 53 12.52 -1.86 -19.64
C SER A 53 12.83 -1.19 -20.98
N ASN A 54 13.87 -1.62 -21.69
CA ASN A 54 14.16 -1.17 -23.05
C ASN A 54 13.21 -1.80 -24.08
N ALA A 55 12.85 -3.07 -23.90
CA ALA A 55 11.89 -3.77 -24.75
C ALA A 55 10.44 -3.31 -24.48
N PHE A 56 10.12 -3.02 -23.20
CA PHE A 56 8.82 -2.58 -22.71
C PHE A 56 8.97 -1.28 -21.91
N PRO A 57 9.04 -0.13 -22.60
CA PRO A 57 9.25 1.16 -21.96
C PRO A 57 8.18 1.49 -20.91
N ARG A 58 8.64 1.92 -19.73
CA ARG A 58 7.76 2.26 -18.59
C ARG A 58 7.10 3.64 -18.67
N MET A 59 7.53 4.53 -19.57
CA MET A 59 6.87 5.82 -19.82
C MET A 59 6.56 6.65 -18.55
N HIS A 60 7.50 6.78 -17.59
CA HIS A 60 7.27 7.49 -16.32
C HIS A 60 6.13 6.92 -15.45
N PHE A 61 5.90 5.60 -15.51
CA PHE A 61 4.84 4.88 -14.79
C PHE A 61 4.66 5.24 -13.30
N ALA A 62 5.68 5.71 -12.60
CA ALA A 62 5.55 6.09 -11.19
C ALA A 62 4.48 7.18 -10.96
N ASP A 63 4.39 8.17 -11.84
CA ASP A 63 3.38 9.22 -11.74
C ASP A 63 1.98 8.70 -12.09
N GLU A 64 1.86 7.89 -13.14
CA GLU A 64 0.60 7.23 -13.49
C GLU A 64 0.11 6.30 -12.36
N PHE A 65 1.01 5.55 -11.73
CA PHE A 65 0.71 4.67 -10.63
C PHE A 65 0.16 5.45 -9.42
N LYS A 66 0.77 6.59 -9.09
CA LYS A 66 0.28 7.51 -8.07
C LYS A 66 -1.12 8.02 -8.41
N GLU A 67 -1.35 8.47 -9.65
CA GLU A 67 -2.67 8.93 -10.10
C GLU A 67 -3.74 7.83 -10.00
N ILE A 68 -3.42 6.59 -10.37
CA ILE A 68 -4.32 5.44 -10.23
C ILE A 68 -4.66 5.21 -8.76
N PHE A 69 -3.68 5.16 -7.86
CA PHE A 69 -3.91 4.87 -6.45
C PHE A 69 -4.68 6.00 -5.75
N CYS A 70 -4.37 7.25 -6.05
CA CYS A 70 -5.15 8.42 -5.60
C CYS A 70 -6.59 8.38 -6.15
N GLY A 71 -6.76 8.02 -7.43
CA GLY A 71 -8.08 7.84 -8.05
C GLY A 71 -8.89 6.73 -7.38
N LEU A 72 -8.26 5.64 -6.95
CA LEU A 72 -8.93 4.58 -6.19
C LEU A 72 -9.43 5.08 -4.83
N CYS A 73 -8.71 5.98 -4.15
CA CYS A 73 -9.20 6.63 -2.93
C CYS A 73 -10.47 7.45 -3.18
N ARG A 74 -10.59 8.09 -4.34
CA ARG A 74 -11.81 8.82 -4.77
C ARG A 74 -12.95 7.86 -5.09
N ASP A 75 -12.69 6.85 -5.92
CA ASP A 75 -13.73 6.04 -6.53
C ASP A 75 -14.21 4.91 -5.62
N ARG A 76 -13.31 4.35 -4.79
CA ARG A 76 -13.64 3.31 -3.81
C ARG A 76 -13.92 3.85 -2.41
N GLY A 77 -13.50 5.08 -2.11
CA GLY A 77 -13.74 5.74 -0.83
C GLY A 77 -13.38 4.84 0.36
N ARG A 78 -14.34 4.61 1.27
CA ARG A 78 -14.14 3.79 2.48
C ARG A 78 -13.57 2.38 2.27
N TYR A 79 -13.68 1.83 1.06
CA TYR A 79 -13.14 0.51 0.73
C TYR A 79 -11.63 0.52 0.40
N SER A 80 -10.96 1.66 0.51
CA SER A 80 -9.49 1.74 0.44
C SER A 80 -8.83 1.72 1.81
N PHE A 81 -9.59 1.90 2.90
CA PHE A 81 -9.08 2.20 4.25
C PHE A 81 -8.41 1.01 4.98
N ASP A 82 -8.47 -0.18 4.40
CA ASP A 82 -7.86 -1.39 4.95
C ASP A 82 -6.68 -1.87 4.09
N SER A 83 -6.16 -1.01 3.22
CA SER A 83 -5.13 -1.34 2.24
C SER A 83 -4.03 -0.28 2.17
N ASN A 84 -2.90 -0.61 1.53
CA ASN A 84 -1.84 0.37 1.25
C ASN A 84 -2.29 1.51 0.32
N VAL A 85 -3.46 1.40 -0.33
CA VAL A 85 -4.03 2.46 -1.17
C VAL A 85 -4.40 3.69 -0.32
N GLU A 86 -4.87 3.51 0.93
CA GLU A 86 -5.21 4.63 1.84
C GLU A 86 -4.05 5.64 1.95
N LYS A 87 -2.82 5.15 2.04
CA LYS A 87 -1.61 5.98 2.22
C LYS A 87 -1.43 6.99 1.08
N TYR A 88 -1.85 6.65 -0.14
CA TYR A 88 -1.77 7.55 -1.29
C TYR A 88 -2.79 8.69 -1.19
N GLY A 89 -4.02 8.39 -0.76
CA GLY A 89 -5.03 9.41 -0.54
C GLY A 89 -4.69 10.35 0.62
N LEU A 90 -4.08 9.83 1.69
CA LEU A 90 -3.63 10.62 2.83
C LEU A 90 -2.49 11.59 2.47
N GLU A 91 -1.56 11.16 1.60
CA GLU A 91 -0.38 11.94 1.22
C GLU A 91 -0.67 12.90 0.07
N TRP A 92 -1.36 12.43 -0.99
CA TRP A 92 -1.51 13.17 -2.25
C TRP A 92 -2.97 13.43 -2.69
N GLY A 93 -3.95 13.02 -1.89
CA GLY A 93 -5.36 13.29 -2.15
C GLY A 93 -5.93 12.42 -3.27
N TYR A 94 -6.94 12.95 -3.97
CA TYR A 94 -7.69 12.22 -4.99
C TYR A 94 -7.07 12.28 -6.39
N ASP A 95 -6.15 13.21 -6.64
CA ASP A 95 -5.59 13.51 -7.96
C ASP A 95 -4.06 13.40 -8.02
N GLY A 96 -3.41 12.99 -6.93
CA GLY A 96 -1.96 12.92 -6.86
C GLY A 96 -1.26 14.29 -6.71
N LYS A 97 -2.02 15.39 -6.57
CA LYS A 97 -1.54 16.78 -6.50
C LYS A 97 -2.03 17.52 -5.26
N GLY A 98 -2.71 16.81 -4.35
CA GLY A 98 -3.19 17.34 -3.07
C GLY A 98 -4.67 17.69 -3.03
N ALA A 99 -5.43 17.50 -4.11
CA ALA A 99 -6.86 17.81 -4.09
C ALA A 99 -7.60 16.86 -3.14
N GLY A 100 -8.36 17.43 -2.20
CA GLY A 100 -9.19 16.65 -1.28
C GLY A 100 -8.44 15.91 -0.17
N VAL A 101 -7.14 16.16 0.05
CA VAL A 101 -6.36 15.52 1.14
C VAL A 101 -7.03 15.66 2.50
N GLU A 102 -7.42 16.87 2.88
CA GLU A 102 -8.02 17.12 4.21
C GLU A 102 -9.41 16.49 4.35
N GLU A 103 -10.18 16.45 3.26
CA GLU A 103 -11.46 15.72 3.23
C GLU A 103 -11.23 14.23 3.42
N PHE A 104 -10.28 13.65 2.69
CA PHE A 104 -9.96 12.23 2.77
C PHE A 104 -9.44 11.83 4.16
N LYS A 105 -8.54 12.63 4.76
CA LYS A 105 -8.06 12.43 6.14
C LYS A 105 -9.23 12.35 7.12
N LYS A 106 -10.17 13.28 7.02
CA LYS A 106 -11.35 13.28 7.89
C LYS A 106 -12.21 12.02 7.68
N LEU A 107 -12.41 11.58 6.44
CA LEU A 107 -13.16 10.35 6.16
C LEU A 107 -12.49 9.11 6.77
N VAL A 108 -11.16 9.03 6.70
CA VAL A 108 -10.39 7.95 7.33
C VAL A 108 -10.52 8.01 8.85
N GLU A 109 -10.36 9.18 9.47
CA GLU A 109 -10.52 9.38 10.91
C GLU A 109 -11.92 8.99 11.40
N ASP A 110 -12.97 9.41 10.70
CA ASP A 110 -14.36 9.09 11.02
C ASP A 110 -14.64 7.58 10.93
N ALA A 111 -14.02 6.90 9.96
CA ALA A 111 -14.15 5.45 9.80
C ALA A 111 -13.35 4.65 10.84
N GLN A 112 -12.20 5.16 11.29
CA GLN A 112 -11.34 4.53 12.28
C GLN A 112 -11.78 4.82 13.74
N ARG A 113 -13.10 4.83 13.98
CA ARG A 113 -13.75 5.17 15.26
C ARG A 113 -13.23 4.39 16.47
N ALA A 114 -12.73 3.17 16.27
CA ALA A 114 -12.14 2.35 17.34
C ALA A 114 -10.90 3.00 17.99
N LYS A 115 -10.04 3.67 17.19
CA LYS A 115 -8.85 4.37 17.72
C LYS A 115 -9.25 5.55 18.60
N SER A 116 -10.25 6.31 18.16
CA SER A 116 -10.82 7.42 18.92
C SER A 116 -11.47 6.95 20.22
N LEU A 117 -12.21 5.84 20.19
CA LEU A 117 -12.84 5.26 21.38
C LEU A 117 -11.79 4.79 22.40
N TYR A 118 -10.74 4.09 21.94
CA TYR A 118 -9.65 3.65 22.81
C TYR A 118 -8.95 4.83 23.49
N GLY A 119 -8.65 5.89 22.74
CA GLY A 119 -8.04 7.11 23.30
C GLY A 119 -8.88 7.75 24.40
N VAL A 120 -10.21 7.80 24.24
CA VAL A 120 -11.13 8.29 25.27
C VAL A 120 -11.11 7.38 26.50
N MET A 121 -11.16 6.06 26.31
CA MET A 121 -11.12 5.10 27.42
C MET A 121 -9.83 5.23 28.22
N SER A 122 -8.67 5.30 27.56
CA SER A 122 -7.37 5.51 28.23
C SER A 122 -7.27 6.84 28.96
N ALA A 123 -7.94 7.90 28.47
CA ALA A 123 -7.99 9.17 29.19
C ALA A 123 -8.84 9.08 30.46
N ILE A 124 -9.95 8.33 30.41
CA ILE A 124 -10.77 8.03 31.59
C ILE A 124 -9.98 7.21 32.62
N ASP A 125 -9.26 6.17 32.17
CA ASP A 125 -8.43 5.32 33.05
C ASP A 125 -7.41 6.17 33.82
N LYS A 126 -6.69 7.07 33.14
CA LYS A 126 -5.74 8.00 33.79
C LYS A 126 -6.38 8.91 34.83
N LEU A 127 -7.57 9.44 34.53
CA LEU A 127 -8.31 10.29 35.48
C LEU A 127 -8.71 9.52 36.74
N LEU A 128 -8.99 8.23 36.62
CA LEU A 128 -9.33 7.37 37.76
C LEU A 128 -8.10 6.93 38.56
N ASP A 129 -6.95 6.75 37.89
CA ASP A 129 -5.68 6.40 38.55
C ASP A 129 -5.06 7.58 39.32
N GLU A 130 -5.43 8.82 38.98
CA GLU A 130 -4.99 10.05 39.66
C GLU A 130 -5.84 10.46 40.88
N ALA A 131 -6.93 9.72 41.18
CA ALA A 131 -7.90 10.01 42.25
C ALA A 131 -7.69 9.12 43.50
#